data_AF-A0A933FCY5-F1
#
_entry.id   AF-A0A933FCY5-F1
#
_cell.length_a   1.000
_cell.length_b   1.000
_cell.length_c   1.000
_cell.angle_alpha   90.00
_cell.angle_beta   90.00
_cell.angle_gamma   90.00
#
_symmetry.space_group_name_H-M   'P 1'
#
loop_
_entity.id
_entity.type
_entity.pdbx_description
1 polymer ?
#
loop_
_entity_poly.entity_id
_entity_poly.type
_entity_poly.pdbx_seq_one_letter_code
_entity_poly.pdbx_strand_id
1 'polypeptide(L)'
;MYERVVEIIMFLVNELQSNKQLSDVDISVLSKNGYTESEISTAFSWLFERMNVGQTMAEEIEASDRSHRILHEVEKLVIAPEAYGYLLQARQFGILSNRDLETIIERIMAAGFSRVGVPEMKSFIAGILFDTDSQHGSGGRISWNMNDTIH
;
A
#
# COMPACT_ATOMS: atom_id res chain seq x y z
N MET A 1 -12.07 -1.66 8.24
CA MET A 1 -12.44 -0.46 7.45
C MET A 1 -11.42 -0.21 6.34
N TYR A 2 -10.14 -0.03 6.66
CA TYR A 2 -9.09 0.21 5.64
C TYR A 2 -8.84 -0.96 4.67
N GLU A 3 -9.11 -2.20 5.06
CA GLU A 3 -9.01 -3.38 4.16
C GLU A 3 -9.91 -3.27 2.94
N ARG A 4 -11.14 -2.74 3.12
CA ARG A 4 -12.10 -2.51 2.04
C ARG A 4 -11.61 -1.43 1.08
N VAL A 5 -10.92 -0.42 1.61
CA VAL A 5 -10.31 0.64 0.79
C VAL A 5 -9.20 0.07 -0.09
N VAL A 6 -8.37 -0.85 0.44
CA VAL A 6 -7.33 -1.54 -0.35
C VAL A 6 -7.93 -2.38 -1.48
N GLU A 7 -9.05 -3.06 -1.23
CA GLU A 7 -9.77 -3.79 -2.28
C GLU A 7 -10.26 -2.88 -3.40
N ILE A 8 -10.83 -1.72 -3.04
CA ILE A 8 -11.27 -0.72 -4.02
C ILE A 8 -10.06 -0.23 -4.82
N ILE A 9 -8.93 0.08 -4.15
CA ILE A 9 -7.69 0.51 -4.83
C ILE A 9 -7.22 -0.56 -5.83
N MET A 10 -7.17 -1.83 -5.43
CA MET A 10 -6.79 -2.93 -6.34
C MET A 10 -7.70 -3.01 -7.56
N PHE A 11 -9.01 -2.87 -7.34
CA PHE A 11 -9.99 -2.88 -8.42
C PHE A 11 -9.77 -1.70 -9.39
N LEU A 12 -9.59 -0.48 -8.86
CA LEU A 12 -9.38 0.73 -9.67
C LEU A 12 -8.09 0.63 -10.49
N VAL A 13 -7.00 0.15 -9.90
CA VAL A 13 -5.71 0.01 -10.61
C VAL A 13 -5.80 -1.05 -11.71
N ASN A 14 -6.51 -2.15 -11.47
CA ASN A 14 -6.74 -3.18 -12.49
C ASN A 14 -7.55 -2.63 -13.69
N GLU A 15 -8.59 -1.82 -13.43
CA GLU A 15 -9.37 -1.16 -14.49
C GLU A 15 -8.53 -0.14 -15.28
N LEU A 16 -7.64 0.60 -14.60
CA LEU A 16 -6.75 1.57 -15.23
C LEU A 16 -5.70 0.89 -16.13
N GLN A 17 -5.09 -0.23 -15.68
CA GLN A 17 -4.18 -1.02 -16.51
C GLN A 17 -4.87 -1.65 -17.73
N SER A 18 -6.18 -1.89 -17.64
CA SER A 18 -7.01 -2.39 -18.73
C SER A 18 -7.42 -1.31 -19.75
N ASN A 19 -6.75 -0.15 -19.73
CA ASN A 19 -6.89 0.97 -20.67
C ASN A 19 -8.26 1.67 -20.63
N LYS A 20 -8.97 1.60 -19.49
CA LYS A 20 -10.17 2.41 -19.24
C LYS A 20 -9.75 3.71 -18.54
N GLN A 21 -10.37 4.83 -18.93
CA GLN A 21 -10.22 6.07 -18.19
C GLN A 21 -10.92 5.93 -16.83
N LEU A 22 -10.33 6.52 -15.78
CA LEU A 22 -10.94 6.56 -14.44
C LEU A 22 -12.38 7.11 -14.45
N SER A 23 -12.70 7.98 -15.41
CA SER A 23 -14.02 8.54 -15.70
C SER A 23 -15.06 7.49 -16.12
N ASP A 24 -14.62 6.40 -16.74
CA ASP A 24 -15.45 5.31 -17.23
C ASP A 24 -15.56 4.16 -16.22
N VAL A 25 -14.87 4.27 -15.08
CA VAL A 25 -14.98 3.27 -14.00
C VAL A 25 -16.34 3.42 -13.35
N ASP A 26 -17.12 2.36 -13.42
CA ASP A 26 -18.51 2.36 -12.99
C ASP A 26 -18.60 2.31 -11.46
N ILE A 27 -18.55 3.48 -10.81
CA ILE A 27 -18.66 3.67 -9.35
C ILE A 27 -19.96 3.04 -8.82
N SER A 28 -20.97 2.93 -9.69
CA SER A 28 -22.25 2.30 -9.39
C SER A 28 -22.10 0.80 -9.02
N VAL A 29 -21.07 0.11 -9.52
CA VAL A 29 -20.76 -1.29 -9.14
C VAL A 29 -20.21 -1.37 -7.72
N LEU A 30 -19.34 -0.43 -7.33
CA LEU A 30 -18.81 -0.35 -5.96
C LEU A 30 -19.91 -0.02 -4.95
N SER A 31 -20.81 0.91 -5.30
CA SER A 31 -21.97 1.23 -4.46
C SER A 31 -22.94 0.02 -4.33
N LYS A 32 -23.19 -0.72 -5.42
CA LYS A 32 -24.01 -1.94 -5.40
C LYS A 32 -23.41 -3.08 -4.58
N ASN A 33 -22.08 -3.15 -4.48
CA ASN A 33 -21.37 -4.13 -3.66
C ASN A 33 -21.36 -3.76 -2.16
N GLY A 34 -22.02 -2.67 -1.77
CA GLY A 34 -22.20 -2.27 -0.37
C GLY A 34 -21.00 -1.54 0.24
N TYR A 35 -20.10 -0.98 -0.57
CA TYR A 35 -19.06 -0.08 -0.09
C TYR A 35 -19.63 1.29 0.26
N THR A 36 -19.12 1.91 1.32
CA THR A 36 -19.58 3.25 1.72
C THR A 36 -18.96 4.31 0.81
N GLU A 37 -19.66 5.44 0.65
CA GLU A 37 -19.15 6.57 -0.13
C GLU A 37 -17.82 7.10 0.43
N SER A 38 -17.65 7.04 1.75
CA SER A 38 -16.38 7.38 2.41
C SER A 38 -15.23 6.45 1.99
N GLU A 39 -15.44 5.12 1.96
CA GLU A 39 -14.43 4.15 1.54
C GLU A 39 -14.01 4.37 0.07
N ILE A 40 -15.00 4.62 -0.80
CA ILE A 40 -14.78 4.91 -2.21
C ILE A 40 -13.97 6.21 -2.35
N SER A 41 -14.40 7.29 -1.71
CA SER A 41 -13.71 8.58 -1.77
C SER A 41 -12.26 8.48 -1.29
N THR A 42 -11.99 7.76 -0.19
CA THR A 42 -10.62 7.57 0.31
C THR A 42 -9.74 6.83 -0.69
N ALA A 43 -10.26 5.78 -1.33
CA ALA A 43 -9.52 5.04 -2.36
C ALA A 43 -9.17 5.92 -3.57
N PHE A 44 -10.13 6.72 -4.05
CA PHE A 44 -9.91 7.65 -5.16
C PHE A 44 -8.91 8.75 -4.81
N SER A 45 -9.01 9.33 -3.61
CA SER A 45 -8.05 10.35 -3.14
C SER A 45 -6.62 9.80 -3.11
N TRP A 46 -6.43 8.62 -2.54
CA TRP A 46 -5.12 7.96 -2.50
C TRP A 46 -4.57 7.67 -3.90
N LEU A 47 -5.42 7.19 -4.81
CA LEU A 47 -5.01 6.90 -6.20
C LEU A 47 -4.58 8.18 -6.94
N PHE A 48 -5.33 9.28 -6.77
CA PHE A 48 -5.03 10.56 -7.40
C PHE A 48 -3.72 11.16 -6.89
N GLU A 49 -3.48 11.09 -5.58
CA GLU A 49 -2.22 11.50 -4.97
C GLU A 49 -1.04 10.71 -5.53
N ARG A 50 -1.15 9.38 -5.61
CA ARG A 50 -0.10 8.53 -6.16
C ARG A 50 0.20 8.83 -7.63
N MET A 51 -0.83 9.10 -8.44
CA MET A 51 -0.65 9.48 -9.85
C MET A 51 0.04 10.84 -9.99
N ASN A 52 -0.26 11.81 -9.11
CA ASN A 52 0.41 13.11 -9.10
C ASN A 52 1.88 13.00 -8.65
N VAL A 53 2.19 12.14 -7.68
CA VAL A 53 3.56 11.86 -7.22
C VAL A 53 4.37 11.09 -8.26
N GLY A 54 3.71 10.33 -9.13
CA GLY A 54 4.31 9.52 -10.19
C GLY A 54 5.15 10.28 -11.24
N GLN A 55 5.05 11.61 -11.31
CA GLN A 55 5.88 12.42 -12.22
C GLN A 55 7.34 12.59 -11.75
N THR A 56 7.65 12.32 -10.48
CA THR A 56 9.02 12.51 -9.94
C THR A 56 9.71 11.18 -9.59
N MET A 57 8.97 10.08 -9.43
CA MET A 57 9.49 8.78 -8.95
C MET A 57 9.61 7.68 -10.02
N ALA A 58 9.20 7.93 -11.27
CA ALA A 58 9.20 6.91 -12.33
C ALA A 58 10.61 6.35 -12.65
N GLU A 59 11.68 7.12 -12.40
CA GLU A 59 13.06 6.70 -12.72
C GLU A 59 13.69 5.77 -11.66
N GLU A 60 13.28 5.81 -10.40
CA GLU A 60 13.85 4.95 -9.34
C GLU A 60 13.20 3.56 -9.27
N ILE A 61 11.94 3.43 -9.72
CA ILE A 61 11.19 2.17 -9.65
C ILE A 61 11.74 1.14 -10.66
N GLU A 62 12.16 1.56 -11.86
CA GLU A 62 12.57 0.62 -12.91
C GLU A 62 13.84 -0.20 -12.59
N ALA A 63 14.76 0.34 -11.78
CA ALA A 63 16.01 -0.34 -11.45
C ALA A 63 15.84 -1.42 -10.36
N SER A 64 14.83 -1.29 -9.48
CA SER A 64 14.58 -2.21 -8.35
C SER A 64 13.57 -3.31 -8.67
N ASP A 65 12.76 -3.16 -9.73
CA ASP A 65 11.54 -3.96 -9.93
C ASP A 65 11.72 -5.31 -10.65
N ARG A 66 12.92 -5.65 -11.11
CA ARG A 66 13.16 -6.96 -11.78
C ARG A 66 13.44 -8.13 -10.84
N SER A 67 13.58 -7.88 -9.54
CA SER A 67 13.87 -8.92 -8.55
C SER A 67 12.60 -9.51 -7.98
N HIS A 68 12.45 -10.83 -8.02
CA HIS A 68 11.37 -11.55 -7.36
C HIS A 68 11.86 -12.07 -6.01
N ARG A 69 11.18 -11.68 -4.92
CA ARG A 69 11.48 -12.21 -3.59
C ARG A 69 10.99 -13.66 -3.50
N ILE A 70 11.82 -14.55 -2.97
CA ILE A 70 11.43 -15.93 -2.64
C ILE A 70 11.32 -16.02 -1.12
N LEU A 71 10.20 -16.55 -0.62
CA LEU A 71 9.99 -16.73 0.81
C LEU A 71 10.95 -17.78 1.38
N HIS A 72 11.51 -17.47 2.55
CA HIS A 72 12.27 -18.42 3.35
C HIS A 72 11.32 -19.47 3.98
N GLU A 73 11.85 -20.63 4.37
CA GLU A 73 11.03 -21.75 4.84
C GLU A 73 10.20 -21.40 6.09
N VAL A 74 10.78 -20.59 6.99
CA VAL A 74 10.08 -20.08 8.18
C VAL A 74 8.94 -19.13 7.80
N GLU A 75 9.13 -18.29 6.79
CA GLU A 75 8.10 -17.37 6.31
C GLU A 75 6.95 -18.13 5.65
N LYS A 76 7.23 -19.22 4.93
CA LYS A 76 6.20 -20.09 4.34
C LYS A 76 5.34 -20.80 5.38
N LEU A 77 5.87 -21.08 6.57
CA LEU A 77 5.11 -21.69 7.65
C LEU A 77 4.10 -20.69 8.24
N VAL A 78 4.47 -19.41 8.29
CA VAL A 78 3.64 -18.35 8.84
C VAL A 78 2.66 -17.82 7.79
N ILE A 79 3.12 -17.53 6.57
CA ILE A 79 2.31 -16.87 5.53
C ILE A 79 1.63 -17.93 4.67
N ALA A 80 0.31 -17.91 4.65
CA ALA A 80 -0.46 -18.80 3.77
C ALA A 80 -0.20 -18.48 2.28
N PRO A 81 -0.18 -19.48 1.39
CA PRO A 81 0.03 -19.26 -0.04
C PRO A 81 -0.94 -18.24 -0.66
N GLU A 82 -2.19 -18.23 -0.21
CA GLU A 82 -3.24 -17.31 -0.68
C GLU A 82 -2.94 -15.87 -0.25
N ALA A 83 -2.42 -15.69 0.97
CA ALA A 83 -2.01 -14.38 1.49
C ALA A 83 -0.81 -13.84 0.72
N TYR A 84 0.16 -14.70 0.42
CA TYR A 84 1.32 -14.34 -0.39
C TYR A 84 0.93 -14.01 -1.84
N GLY A 85 -0.02 -14.73 -2.42
CA GLY A 85 -0.57 -14.42 -3.75
C GLY A 85 -1.21 -13.04 -3.80
N TYR A 86 -1.96 -12.65 -2.77
CA TYR A 86 -2.53 -11.31 -2.65
C TYR A 86 -1.46 -10.22 -2.58
N LEU A 87 -0.39 -10.47 -1.82
CA LEU A 87 0.75 -9.57 -1.72
C LEU A 87 1.47 -9.40 -3.07
N LEU A 88 1.64 -10.48 -3.83
CA LEU A 88 2.23 -10.44 -5.17
C LEU A 88 1.34 -9.69 -6.17
N GLN A 89 0.02 -9.85 -6.07
CA GLN A 89 -0.94 -9.10 -6.89
C GLN A 89 -0.83 -7.59 -6.63
N ALA A 90 -0.72 -7.17 -5.37
CA ALA A 90 -0.51 -5.77 -5.01
C ALA A 90 0.77 -5.20 -5.64
N ARG A 91 1.85 -6.00 -5.66
CA ARG A 91 3.10 -5.62 -6.33
C ARG A 91 2.93 -5.53 -7.85
N GLN A 92 2.29 -6.51 -8.48
CA GLN A 92 2.07 -6.52 -9.94
C GLN A 92 1.25 -5.31 -10.41
N PHE A 93 0.31 -4.87 -9.59
CA PHE A 93 -0.44 -3.64 -9.84
C PHE A 93 0.37 -2.36 -9.59
N GLY A 94 1.62 -2.48 -9.14
CA GLY A 94 2.48 -1.35 -8.82
C GLY A 94 1.96 -0.58 -7.62
N ILE A 95 1.13 -1.17 -6.76
CA ILE A 95 0.64 -0.60 -5.49
C ILE A 95 1.73 -0.71 -4.42
N LEU A 96 2.54 -1.76 -4.47
CA LEU A 96 3.66 -1.97 -3.55
C LEU A 96 4.97 -2.04 -4.33
N SER A 97 6.00 -1.41 -3.78
CA SER A 97 7.38 -1.60 -4.22
C SER A 97 8.00 -2.84 -3.57
N ASN A 98 9.16 -3.29 -4.08
CA ASN A 98 9.92 -4.37 -3.45
C ASN A 98 10.30 -4.05 -2.00
N ARG A 99 10.59 -2.78 -1.69
CA ARG A 99 10.88 -2.36 -0.31
C ARG A 99 9.66 -2.51 0.60
N ASP A 100 8.47 -2.23 0.08
CA ASP A 100 7.22 -2.37 0.84
C ASP A 100 6.92 -3.85 1.11
N LEU A 101 7.20 -4.73 0.14
CA LEU A 101 7.13 -6.18 0.34
C LEU A 101 8.04 -6.65 1.47
N GLU A 102 9.29 -6.16 1.49
CA GLU A 102 10.24 -6.45 2.57
C GLU A 102 9.70 -6.03 3.93
N THR A 103 9.22 -4.79 4.01
CA THR A 103 8.72 -4.21 5.25
C THR A 103 7.48 -4.95 5.76
N ILE A 104 6.57 -5.36 4.87
CA ILE A 104 5.37 -6.13 5.25
C ILE A 104 5.75 -7.48 5.84
N ILE A 105 6.65 -8.21 5.18
CA ILE A 105 7.05 -9.54 5.64
C ILE A 105 7.80 -9.44 6.96
N GLU A 106 8.71 -8.47 7.11
CA GLU A 106 9.39 -8.20 8.38
C GLU A 106 8.41 -7.89 9.51
N ARG A 107 7.41 -7.03 9.26
CA ARG A 107 6.38 -6.70 10.26
C ARG A 107 5.54 -7.91 10.65
N ILE A 108 5.18 -8.77 9.69
CA ILE A 108 4.47 -10.03 9.96
C ILE A 108 5.29 -10.94 10.87
N MET A 109 6.58 -11.12 10.54
CA MET A 109 7.48 -11.97 11.32
C MET A 109 7.73 -11.41 12.72
N ALA A 110 7.91 -10.09 12.84
CA ALA A 110 8.12 -9.41 14.13
C ALA A 110 6.88 -9.44 15.02
N ALA A 111 5.67 -9.40 14.44
CA ALA A 111 4.43 -9.48 15.19
C ALA A 111 4.13 -10.88 15.74
N GLY A 112 4.88 -11.91 15.31
CA GLY A 112 4.81 -13.25 15.91
C GLY A 112 3.52 -14.01 15.59
N PHE A 113 2.90 -13.74 14.44
CA PHE A 113 1.71 -14.48 14.00
C PHE A 113 2.02 -15.96 13.83
N SER A 114 1.11 -16.83 14.30
CA SER A 114 1.24 -18.28 14.06
C SER A 114 0.87 -18.65 12.63
N ARG A 115 -0.08 -17.91 12.03
CA ARG A 115 -0.46 -18.02 10.62
C ARG A 115 -1.08 -16.71 10.14
N VAL A 116 -0.75 -16.29 8.93
CA VAL A 116 -1.27 -15.08 8.27
C VAL A 116 -2.09 -15.50 7.05
N GLY A 117 -3.37 -15.14 7.06
CA GLY A 117 -4.29 -15.30 5.94
C GLY A 117 -4.41 -14.03 5.11
N VAL A 118 -5.33 -14.08 4.14
CA VAL A 118 -5.66 -12.93 3.28
C VAL A 118 -6.18 -11.73 4.07
N PRO A 119 -7.05 -11.88 5.10
CA PRO A 119 -7.54 -10.75 5.88
C PRO A 119 -6.40 -9.99 6.58
N GLU A 120 -5.52 -10.70 7.28
CA GLU A 120 -4.41 -10.09 8.00
C GLU A 120 -3.43 -9.41 7.03
N MET A 121 -3.15 -10.05 5.89
CA MET A 121 -2.30 -9.46 4.85
C MET A 121 -2.89 -8.14 4.33
N LYS A 122 -4.21 -8.05 4.13
CA LYS A 122 -4.87 -6.79 3.75
C LYS A 122 -4.67 -5.71 4.80
N SER A 123 -4.75 -6.05 6.09
CA SER A 123 -4.51 -5.09 7.17
C SER A 123 -3.07 -4.57 7.14
N PHE A 124 -2.08 -5.43 6.88
CA PHE A 124 -0.67 -5.01 6.76
C PHE A 124 -0.42 -4.11 5.55
N ILE A 125 -1.00 -4.47 4.39
CA ILE A 125 -0.93 -3.66 3.17
C ILE A 125 -1.57 -2.29 3.41
N ALA A 126 -2.78 -2.27 3.99
CA ALA A 126 -3.44 -1.02 4.36
C ALA A 126 -2.55 -0.18 5.28
N GLY A 127 -1.93 -0.82 6.28
CA GLY A 127 -0.96 -0.19 7.16
C GLY A 127 0.10 0.54 6.36
N ILE A 128 0.83 -0.12 5.45
CA ILE A 128 1.90 0.54 4.68
C ILE A 128 1.38 1.70 3.81
N LEU A 129 0.23 1.51 3.16
CA LEU A 129 -0.33 2.50 2.23
C LEU A 129 -0.79 3.79 2.93
N PHE A 130 -1.28 3.69 4.17
CA PHE A 130 -1.74 4.84 4.96
C PHE A 130 -0.68 5.35 5.96
N ASP A 131 0.32 4.54 6.32
CA ASP A 131 1.43 4.91 7.21
C ASP A 131 2.46 5.79 6.48
N THR A 132 2.58 5.68 5.15
CA THR A 132 3.43 6.57 4.34
C THR A 132 2.93 8.02 4.32
N ASP A 133 1.63 8.24 4.54
CA ASP A 133 1.01 9.57 4.61
C ASP A 133 1.50 10.32 5.87
N SER A 134 1.79 9.60 6.95
CA SER A 134 2.33 10.19 8.19
C SER A 134 3.79 10.65 8.08
N GLN A 135 4.57 10.07 7.16
CA GLN A 135 6.00 10.38 7.01
C GLN A 135 6.27 11.56 6.06
N HIS A 136 5.30 11.94 5.20
CA HIS A 136 5.39 13.15 4.40
C HIS A 136 5.07 14.43 5.21
N GLY A 137 4.71 14.30 6.49
CA GLY A 137 4.45 15.40 7.43
C GLY A 137 5.62 15.80 8.35
N SER A 138 6.85 15.33 8.13
CA SER A 138 7.97 15.67 9.04
C SER A 138 9.34 15.78 8.38
N GLY A 139 9.41 16.53 7.27
CA GLY A 139 10.65 17.12 6.77
C GLY A 139 11.03 18.46 7.43
N GLY A 140 10.25 18.94 8.40
CA GLY A 140 10.44 20.22 9.08
C GLY A 140 11.17 20.15 10.42
N ARG A 141 12.25 19.35 10.54
CA ARG A 141 13.16 19.48 11.69
C ARG A 141 14.16 20.60 11.42
N ILE A 142 13.72 21.85 11.50
CA ILE A 142 14.60 23.00 11.73
C ILE A 142 13.93 23.92 12.74
N SER A 143 14.35 23.82 14.01
CA SER A 143 14.81 24.98 14.78
C SER A 143 15.30 24.46 16.14
N TRP A 144 16.60 24.18 16.20
CA TRP A 144 17.31 24.27 17.47
C TRP A 144 17.35 25.74 17.87
N ASN A 145 16.33 26.23 18.59
CA ASN A 145 16.48 27.49 19.32
C ASN A 145 17.14 27.20 20.66
N MET A 146 18.41 26.81 20.59
CA MET A 146 19.27 26.51 21.72
C MET A 146 20.07 27.76 22.06
N ASN A 147 19.35 28.84 22.41
CA ASN A 147 19.97 30.02 23.01
C ASN A 147 19.01 30.80 23.92
N ASP A 148 18.05 30.10 24.53
CA ASP A 148 17.31 30.66 25.66
C ASP A 148 18.22 30.68 26.90
N THR A 149 18.17 31.79 27.62
CA THR A 149 19.31 32.40 28.32
C THR A 149 19.57 31.81 29.72
N ILE A 150 20.83 31.73 30.17
CA ILE A 150 21.16 31.58 31.60
C ILE A 150 22.04 32.77 32.01
N HIS A 151 21.66 33.39 33.14
CA HIS A 151 22.24 34.55 33.82
C HIS A 151 23.78 34.65 33.84
#